data_AF-V7C278-F1
#
_entry.id   AF-V7C278-F1
#
_cell.length_a   1.000
_cell.length_b   1.000
_cell.length_c   1.000
_cell.angle_alpha   90.00
_cell.angle_beta   90.00
_cell.angle_gamma   90.00
#
_symmetry.space_group_name_H-M   'P 1'
#
loop_
_entity.id
_entity.type
_entity.pdbx_description
1 polymer ?
#
loop_
_entity_poly.entity_id
_entity_poly.type
_entity_poly.pdbx_seq_one_letter_code
_entity_poly.pdbx_strand_id
1 'polypeptide(L)'
;ETLLKLKHHLKDTSNRLSSWNATVDSNCCHWVGVLCNNITLHLNTEPSFFHEDVFNQQTYEDYSRSVFSREINPCLVDLKYLNYLDFSGNHFGNMPIPSFIATMTSLTHLNLSYAGFDGNIPPQIGNLSNLFYLDLGSNYLFAENIDWVSSLSKLRYLDLSGMFLRTPGIGNIPSHIGNLSNLVYLHLQSYSMFPQNLHCLSSLSKLEHLGLGGIILQNRTEMNKRVN
;
A
#
# COMPACT_ATOMS: atom_id res chain seq x y z
N GLU A 1 -7.26 14.88 18.80
CA GLU A 1 -8.63 14.31 18.88
C GLU A 1 -8.86 13.20 17.86
N THR A 2 -8.67 13.45 16.55
CA THR A 2 -8.89 12.47 15.47
C THR A 2 -8.16 11.13 15.67
N LEU A 3 -6.89 11.15 16.08
CA LEU A 3 -6.14 9.91 16.37
C LEU A 3 -6.77 9.09 17.51
N LEU A 4 -7.36 9.72 18.52
CA LEU A 4 -8.05 9.00 19.59
C LEU A 4 -9.39 8.43 19.12
N LYS A 5 -10.10 9.12 18.21
CA LYS A 5 -11.28 8.57 17.53
C LYS A 5 -10.89 7.34 16.72
N LEU A 6 -9.82 7.41 15.92
CA LEU A 6 -9.30 6.27 15.18
C LEU A 6 -9.00 5.08 16.12
N LYS A 7 -8.26 5.32 17.21
CA LYS A 7 -7.96 4.30 18.23
C LYS A 7 -9.21 3.60 18.77
N HIS A 8 -10.32 4.33 18.95
CA HIS A 8 -11.57 3.75 19.43
C HIS A 8 -12.24 2.80 18.43
N HIS A 9 -12.08 3.06 17.12
CA HIS A 9 -12.65 2.23 16.06
C HIS A 9 -11.79 1.01 15.73
N LEU A 10 -10.47 1.11 15.91
CA LEU A 10 -9.56 -0.01 15.75
C LEU A 10 -9.70 -1.02 16.89
N LYS A 11 -9.75 -2.31 16.54
CA LYS A 11 -9.56 -3.38 17.53
C LYS A 11 -8.06 -3.64 17.69
N ASP A 12 -7.52 -3.28 18.85
CA ASP A 12 -6.11 -3.45 19.24
C ASP A 12 -6.01 -4.34 20.49
N THR A 13 -6.02 -5.67 20.29
CA THR A 13 -5.98 -6.65 21.40
C THR A 13 -4.65 -6.67 22.14
N SER A 14 -3.58 -6.21 21.50
CA SER A 14 -2.22 -6.20 22.05
C SER A 14 -1.83 -4.88 22.72
N ASN A 15 -2.73 -3.89 22.73
CA ASN A 15 -2.48 -2.55 23.26
C ASN A 15 -1.26 -1.84 22.63
N ARG A 16 -1.01 -2.04 21.33
CA ARG A 16 0.04 -1.31 20.58
C ARG A 16 -0.18 0.20 20.59
N LEU A 17 -1.44 0.65 20.67
CA LEU A 17 -1.82 2.06 20.78
C LEU A 17 -1.86 2.55 22.24
N SER A 18 -1.25 1.83 23.20
CA SER A 18 -1.24 2.21 24.62
C SER A 18 -0.67 3.61 24.87
N SER A 19 0.36 4.01 24.11
CA SER A 19 0.96 5.35 24.17
C SER A 19 0.03 6.47 23.72
N TRP A 20 -1.04 6.16 22.97
CA TRP A 20 -2.00 7.14 22.48
C TRP A 20 -2.96 7.54 23.59
N ASN A 21 -2.47 8.39 24.50
CA ASN A 21 -3.19 8.80 25.67
C ASN A 21 -2.95 10.29 25.96
N ALA A 22 -3.90 11.12 25.52
CA ALA A 22 -3.81 12.57 25.69
C ALA A 22 -3.89 13.04 27.15
N THR A 23 -4.29 12.20 28.11
CA THR A 23 -4.27 12.56 29.53
C THR A 23 -2.88 12.40 30.15
N VAL A 24 -2.06 11.52 29.59
CA VAL A 24 -0.67 11.28 30.03
C VAL A 24 0.30 12.12 29.21
N ASP A 25 0.12 12.16 27.89
CA ASP A 25 0.91 12.99 26.98
C ASP A 25 0.00 13.64 25.93
N SER A 26 -0.19 14.95 26.07
CA SER A 26 -0.97 15.75 25.12
C SER A 26 -0.29 15.92 23.77
N ASN A 27 1.03 15.72 23.68
CA ASN A 27 1.76 15.79 22.42
C ASN A 27 1.70 14.44 21.70
N CYS A 28 0.80 14.33 20.72
CA CYS A 28 0.65 13.10 19.95
C CYS A 28 1.89 12.68 19.16
N CYS A 29 2.85 13.58 18.95
CA CYS A 29 4.09 13.29 18.24
C CYS A 29 5.06 12.42 19.06
N HIS A 30 4.80 12.21 20.35
CA HIS A 30 5.52 11.23 21.17
C HIS A 30 4.83 9.86 21.19
N TRP A 31 3.64 9.74 20.60
CA TRP A 31 2.92 8.48 20.57
C TRP A 31 3.57 7.53 19.57
N VAL A 32 3.68 6.25 19.95
CA VAL A 32 4.27 5.21 19.09
C VAL A 32 3.51 5.14 17.77
N GLY A 33 4.26 5.16 16.66
CA GLY A 33 3.70 5.14 15.31
C GLY A 33 3.21 6.49 14.77
N VAL A 34 3.27 7.57 15.57
CA VAL A 34 2.92 8.92 15.14
C VAL A 34 4.19 9.75 15.01
N LEU A 35 4.57 10.10 13.78
CA LEU A 35 5.72 10.96 13.53
C LEU A 35 5.24 12.30 13.01
N CYS A 36 5.57 13.37 13.71
CA CYS A 36 5.29 14.72 13.29
C CYS A 36 6.55 15.36 12.71
N ASN A 37 6.38 16.09 11.62
CA ASN A 37 7.30 17.13 11.17
C ASN A 37 6.57 18.48 11.25
N ASN A 38 7.27 19.59 11.06
CA ASN A 38 6.74 20.96 11.13
C ASN A 38 5.50 21.19 10.22
N ILE A 39 5.24 20.32 9.24
CA ILE A 39 4.14 20.43 8.29
C ILE A 39 3.41 19.08 8.07
N THR A 40 3.95 17.95 8.53
CA THR A 40 3.47 16.62 8.11
C THR A 40 3.21 15.70 9.27
N LEU A 41 2.26 14.79 9.10
CA LEU A 41 1.95 13.72 10.03
C LEU A 41 2.15 12.39 9.32
N HIS A 42 2.90 11.48 9.94
CA HIS A 42 3.07 10.11 9.47
C HIS A 42 2.42 9.18 10.49
N LEU A 43 1.62 8.25 9.98
CA LEU A 43 1.01 7.19 10.76
C LEU A 43 1.57 5.86 10.29
N ASN A 44 2.39 5.21 11.12
CA ASN A 44 2.87 3.85 10.91
C ASN A 44 2.25 2.93 11.96
N THR A 45 1.62 1.87 11.47
CA THR A 45 0.94 0.86 12.27
C THR A 45 1.34 -0.57 11.89
N GLU A 46 2.53 -0.76 11.34
CA GLU A 46 3.09 -2.08 11.04
C GLU A 46 3.39 -2.85 12.36
N PRO A 47 2.96 -4.11 12.49
CA PRO A 47 3.26 -4.91 13.68
C PRO A 47 4.71 -5.36 13.71
N SER A 48 5.30 -5.37 14.91
CA SER A 48 6.72 -5.69 15.13
C SER A 48 7.17 -7.10 14.75
N PHE A 49 6.22 -8.01 14.45
CA PHE A 49 6.48 -9.40 14.08
C PHE A 49 6.13 -9.71 12.61
N PHE A 50 5.92 -8.68 11.80
CA PHE A 50 5.75 -8.87 10.36
C PHE A 50 7.11 -9.19 9.73
N HIS A 51 7.41 -10.50 9.62
CA HIS A 51 8.54 -11.01 8.85
C HIS A 51 8.04 -12.09 7.90
N GLU A 52 8.06 -11.79 6.60
CA GLU A 52 7.58 -12.68 5.54
C GLU A 52 8.25 -14.08 5.55
N ASP A 53 9.45 -14.20 6.14
CA ASP A 53 10.32 -15.37 6.01
C ASP A 53 10.40 -16.31 7.22
N VAL A 54 9.75 -16.02 8.36
CA VAL A 54 9.87 -16.85 9.59
C VAL A 54 8.54 -17.04 10.32
N PHE A 55 7.70 -17.94 9.80
CA PHE A 55 6.50 -18.40 10.50
C PHE A 55 6.74 -19.77 11.13
N ASN A 56 7.26 -19.77 12.37
CA ASN A 56 6.92 -20.88 13.26
C ASN A 56 5.53 -20.59 13.87
N GLN A 57 4.85 -21.61 14.40
CA GLN A 57 3.47 -21.46 14.88
C GLN A 57 3.34 -20.37 15.95
N GLN A 58 4.36 -20.21 16.80
CA GLN A 58 4.37 -19.22 17.87
C GLN A 58 4.43 -17.78 17.32
N THR A 59 5.31 -17.50 16.33
CA THR A 59 5.40 -16.16 15.73
C THR A 59 4.12 -15.78 14.99
N TYR A 60 3.43 -16.75 14.38
CA TYR A 60 2.12 -16.51 13.76
C TYR A 60 1.04 -16.15 14.78
N GLU A 61 0.99 -16.85 15.92
CA GLU A 61 0.03 -16.54 16.99
C GLU A 61 0.28 -15.16 17.59
N ASP A 62 1.54 -14.81 17.83
CA ASP A 62 1.91 -13.50 18.38
C ASP A 62 1.61 -12.37 17.38
N TYR A 63 1.90 -12.58 16.10
CA TYR A 63 1.47 -11.68 15.02
C TYR A 63 -0.06 -11.53 15.01
N SER A 64 -0.81 -12.63 15.00
CA SER A 64 -2.28 -12.62 14.94
C SER A 64 -2.93 -11.89 16.13
N ARG A 65 -2.29 -11.91 17.31
CA ARG A 65 -2.75 -11.12 18.47
C ARG A 65 -2.42 -9.63 18.37
N SER A 66 -1.43 -9.28 17.54
CA SER A 66 -0.87 -7.93 17.41
C SER A 66 -1.50 -7.05 16.32
N VAL A 67 -2.22 -7.66 15.36
CA VAL A 67 -2.80 -6.92 14.23
C VAL A 67 -3.99 -6.05 14.64
N PHE A 68 -4.11 -4.91 13.98
CA PHE A 68 -5.35 -4.12 14.01
C PHE A 68 -6.41 -4.76 13.12
N SER A 69 -7.67 -4.61 13.52
CA SER A 69 -8.82 -5.11 12.76
C SER A 69 -10.05 -4.21 12.93
N ARG A 70 -11.19 -4.63 12.35
CA ARG A 70 -12.52 -4.01 12.40
C ARG A 70 -12.79 -2.95 11.33
N GLU A 71 -12.54 -1.68 11.61
CA GLU A 71 -12.90 -0.60 10.67
C GLU A 71 -11.88 0.52 10.72
N ILE A 72 -11.46 0.97 9.53
CA ILE A 72 -10.75 2.22 9.36
C ILE A 72 -11.78 3.33 9.24
N ASN A 73 -11.93 4.12 10.30
CA ASN A 73 -12.98 5.12 10.38
C ASN A 73 -12.72 6.35 9.48
N PRO A 74 -13.75 6.92 8.83
CA PRO A 74 -13.60 8.12 7.98
C PRO A 74 -13.05 9.38 8.67
N CYS A 75 -12.99 9.44 10.00
CA CYS A 75 -12.39 10.55 10.73
C CYS A 75 -10.92 10.81 10.33
N LEU A 76 -10.22 9.82 9.74
CA LEU A 76 -8.88 10.01 9.18
C LEU A 76 -8.78 11.18 8.20
N VAL A 77 -9.87 11.50 7.47
CA VAL A 77 -9.92 12.63 6.53
C VAL A 77 -9.67 13.97 7.24
N ASP A 78 -9.95 14.07 8.55
CA ASP A 78 -9.69 15.28 9.34
C ASP A 78 -8.18 15.54 9.53
N LEU A 79 -7.31 14.55 9.30
CA LEU A 79 -5.85 14.69 9.36
C LEU A 79 -5.30 15.34 8.08
N LYS A 80 -5.59 16.63 7.88
CA LYS A 80 -5.23 17.39 6.67
C LYS A 80 -3.74 17.40 6.29
N TYR A 81 -2.88 17.13 7.26
CA TYR A 81 -1.42 17.10 7.09
C TYR A 81 -0.85 15.68 7.05
N LEU A 82 -1.72 14.65 7.07
CA LEU A 82 -1.28 13.27 6.91
C LEU A 82 -0.73 13.09 5.49
N ASN A 83 0.54 12.73 5.39
CA ASN A 83 1.20 12.47 4.11
C ASN A 83 1.79 11.06 4.01
N TYR A 84 1.88 10.34 5.13
CA TYR A 84 2.35 8.97 5.20
C TYR A 84 1.32 8.17 5.99
N LEU A 85 0.69 7.21 5.33
CA LEU A 85 -0.27 6.30 5.94
C LEU A 85 0.17 4.87 5.66
N ASP A 86 0.47 4.15 6.73
CA ASP A 86 0.90 2.76 6.66
C ASP A 86 0.06 1.91 7.61
N PHE A 87 -0.78 1.09 7.00
CA PHE A 87 -1.63 0.09 7.64
C PHE A 87 -1.16 -1.34 7.33
N SER A 88 0.05 -1.50 6.78
CA SER A 88 0.55 -2.79 6.33
C SER A 88 0.67 -3.81 7.45
N GLY A 89 0.56 -5.10 7.09
CA GLY A 89 0.67 -6.21 8.03
C GLY A 89 -0.42 -6.26 9.10
N ASN A 90 -1.54 -5.54 8.94
CA ASN A 90 -2.70 -5.67 9.84
C ASN A 90 -3.74 -6.67 9.29
N HIS A 91 -4.94 -6.74 9.87
CA HIS A 91 -6.00 -7.61 9.36
C HIS A 91 -7.38 -6.97 9.47
N PHE A 92 -7.79 -6.24 8.45
CA PHE A 92 -9.08 -5.53 8.40
C PHE A 92 -10.27 -6.41 7.98
N GLY A 93 -10.16 -7.74 8.16
CA GLY A 93 -11.29 -8.66 8.11
C GLY A 93 -11.97 -8.76 6.75
N ASN A 94 -11.20 -8.75 5.66
CA ASN A 94 -11.68 -8.85 4.28
C ASN A 94 -12.65 -7.73 3.90
N MET A 95 -12.45 -6.53 4.46
CA MET A 95 -13.21 -5.35 4.07
C MET A 95 -12.66 -4.71 2.79
N PRO A 96 -13.47 -3.95 2.03
CA PRO A 96 -12.96 -3.14 0.93
C PRO A 96 -12.07 -2.01 1.41
N ILE A 97 -11.12 -1.60 0.56
CA ILE A 97 -10.36 -0.36 0.77
C ILE A 97 -11.37 0.80 0.89
N PRO A 98 -11.40 1.54 2.02
CA PRO A 98 -12.35 2.62 2.19
C PRO A 98 -12.13 3.74 1.16
N SER A 99 -13.20 4.09 0.43
CA SER A 99 -13.12 5.07 -0.65
C SER A 99 -12.72 6.47 -0.20
N PHE A 100 -12.93 6.82 1.08
CA PHE A 100 -12.48 8.10 1.62
C PHE A 100 -10.95 8.24 1.62
N ILE A 101 -10.17 7.15 1.58
CA ILE A 101 -8.71 7.24 1.48
C ILE A 101 -8.33 7.98 0.19
N ALA A 102 -9.10 7.81 -0.88
CA ALA A 102 -8.90 8.48 -2.15
C ALA A 102 -9.18 10.01 -2.12
N THR A 103 -9.70 10.56 -1.02
CA THR A 103 -9.89 12.01 -0.85
C THR A 103 -8.72 12.67 -0.10
N MET A 104 -7.80 11.89 0.45
CA MET A 104 -6.66 12.36 1.26
C MET A 104 -5.49 12.76 0.36
N THR A 105 -5.67 13.80 -0.46
CA THR A 105 -4.74 14.20 -1.53
C THR A 105 -3.37 14.73 -1.04
N SER A 106 -3.19 14.93 0.27
CA SER A 106 -1.89 15.22 0.90
C SER A 106 -0.98 14.00 0.99
N LEU A 107 -1.51 12.78 0.79
CA LEU A 107 -0.74 11.55 0.85
C LEU A 107 0.39 11.53 -0.20
N THR A 108 1.57 11.19 0.29
CA THR A 108 2.80 10.93 -0.47
C THR A 108 3.25 9.48 -0.36
N HIS A 109 2.82 8.78 0.70
CA HIS A 109 3.07 7.37 0.94
C HIS A 109 1.78 6.73 1.44
N LEU A 110 1.35 5.67 0.75
CA LEU A 110 0.21 4.85 1.13
C LEU A 110 0.61 3.38 1.05
N ASN A 111 0.65 2.72 2.21
CA ASN A 111 0.90 1.30 2.31
C ASN A 111 -0.29 0.59 2.98
N LEU A 112 -0.96 -0.25 2.21
CA LEU A 112 -2.10 -1.07 2.63
C LEU A 112 -1.81 -2.56 2.41
N SER A 113 -0.55 -2.95 2.21
CA SER A 113 -0.18 -4.32 1.85
C SER A 113 -0.34 -5.29 3.01
N TYR A 114 -0.57 -6.57 2.72
CA TYR A 114 -0.72 -7.61 3.74
C TYR A 114 -1.73 -7.28 4.85
N ALA A 115 -2.75 -6.48 4.54
CA ALA A 115 -3.68 -5.94 5.53
C ALA A 115 -5.04 -6.65 5.54
N GLY A 116 -5.21 -7.67 4.70
CA GLY A 116 -6.45 -8.44 4.59
C GLY A 116 -7.60 -7.65 3.98
N PHE A 117 -7.32 -6.73 3.04
CA PHE A 117 -8.37 -6.09 2.23
C PHE A 117 -8.88 -7.05 1.15
N ASP A 118 -10.15 -6.90 0.78
CA ASP A 118 -10.83 -7.71 -0.24
C ASP A 118 -11.73 -6.82 -1.11
N GLY A 119 -12.13 -7.30 -2.29
CA GLY A 119 -13.01 -6.58 -3.20
C GLY A 119 -12.25 -5.63 -4.14
N ASN A 120 -12.98 -4.68 -4.73
CA ASN A 120 -12.43 -3.87 -5.81
C ASN A 120 -11.54 -2.73 -5.28
N ILE A 121 -10.39 -2.52 -5.93
CA ILE A 121 -9.59 -1.31 -5.78
C ILE A 121 -10.43 -0.12 -6.28
N PRO A 122 -10.72 0.88 -5.44
CA PRO A 122 -11.46 2.06 -5.90
C PRO A 122 -10.59 2.87 -6.88
N PRO A 123 -11.01 3.06 -8.14
CA PRO A 123 -10.19 3.77 -9.14
C PRO A 123 -9.92 5.23 -8.76
N GLN A 124 -10.69 5.79 -7.82
CA GLN A 124 -10.46 7.10 -7.24
C GLN A 124 -9.10 7.21 -6.53
N ILE A 125 -8.41 6.10 -6.22
CA ILE A 125 -7.01 6.13 -5.74
C ILE A 125 -6.11 6.92 -6.70
N GLY A 126 -6.44 6.97 -8.00
CA GLY A 126 -5.77 7.86 -8.97
C GLY A 126 -5.80 9.36 -8.61
N ASN A 127 -6.75 9.80 -7.78
CA ASN A 127 -6.81 11.19 -7.31
C ASN A 127 -5.63 11.57 -6.39
N LEU A 128 -4.91 10.58 -5.84
CA LEU A 128 -3.79 10.76 -4.94
C LEU A 128 -2.49 11.12 -5.70
N SER A 129 -2.56 12.12 -6.59
CA SER A 129 -1.49 12.54 -7.50
C SER A 129 -0.16 12.98 -6.83
N ASN A 130 -0.15 13.12 -5.50
CA ASN A 130 1.05 13.41 -4.71
C ASN A 130 1.82 12.15 -4.26
N LEU A 131 1.32 10.95 -4.52
CA LEU A 131 1.97 9.71 -4.12
C LEU A 131 3.31 9.48 -4.83
N PHE A 132 4.31 9.14 -4.00
CA PHE A 132 5.60 8.59 -4.41
C PHE A 132 5.66 7.09 -4.16
N TYR A 133 4.89 6.58 -3.19
CA TYR A 133 4.84 5.19 -2.79
C TYR A 133 3.39 4.72 -2.68
N LEU A 134 3.07 3.67 -3.42
CA LEU A 134 1.80 2.97 -3.33
C LEU A 134 2.06 1.47 -3.26
N ASP A 135 1.62 0.85 -2.17
CA ASP A 135 1.65 -0.59 -2.00
C ASP A 135 0.28 -1.10 -1.58
N LEU A 136 -0.33 -1.90 -2.46
CA LEU A 136 -1.59 -2.60 -2.24
C LEU A 136 -1.38 -4.12 -2.27
N GLY A 137 -0.12 -4.57 -2.27
CA GLY A 137 0.27 -5.95 -2.50
C GLY A 137 -0.28 -6.93 -1.46
N SER A 138 -0.33 -8.20 -1.84
CA SER A 138 -0.64 -9.31 -0.92
C SER A 138 -1.95 -9.11 -0.14
N ASN A 139 -2.97 -8.64 -0.85
CA ASN A 139 -4.36 -8.59 -0.41
C ASN A 139 -5.25 -9.39 -1.39
N TYR A 140 -6.53 -9.55 -1.07
CA TYR A 140 -7.52 -10.20 -1.95
C TYR A 140 -8.20 -9.19 -2.88
N LEU A 141 -7.42 -8.30 -3.49
CA LEU A 141 -7.96 -7.17 -4.25
C LEU A 141 -8.23 -7.52 -5.71
N PHE A 142 -9.27 -6.90 -6.27
CA PHE A 142 -9.63 -6.99 -7.67
C PHE A 142 -9.58 -5.62 -8.34
N ALA A 143 -9.25 -5.57 -9.63
CA ALA A 143 -9.50 -4.37 -10.42
C ALA A 143 -10.02 -4.74 -11.82
N GLU A 144 -10.88 -3.90 -12.37
CA GLU A 144 -11.30 -4.04 -13.77
C GLU A 144 -10.13 -3.73 -14.71
N ASN A 145 -9.38 -2.67 -14.41
CA ASN A 145 -8.13 -2.25 -15.06
C ASN A 145 -7.27 -1.47 -14.04
N ILE A 146 -6.07 -1.05 -14.46
CA ILE A 146 -5.16 -0.22 -13.65
C ILE A 146 -4.81 1.11 -14.34
N ASP A 147 -5.68 1.61 -15.21
CA ASP A 147 -5.44 2.85 -15.96
C ASP A 147 -5.34 4.07 -15.03
N TRP A 148 -6.00 4.02 -13.87
CA TRP A 148 -5.92 5.04 -12.83
C TRP A 148 -4.48 5.28 -12.34
N VAL A 149 -3.58 4.29 -12.44
CA VAL A 149 -2.17 4.46 -12.05
C VAL A 149 -1.50 5.56 -12.89
N SER A 150 -1.92 5.77 -14.13
CA SER A 150 -1.36 6.79 -15.04
C SER A 150 -1.46 8.23 -14.49
N SER A 151 -2.43 8.49 -13.62
CA SER A 151 -2.60 9.79 -12.95
C SER A 151 -1.59 10.04 -11.82
N LEU A 152 -0.92 8.99 -11.35
CA LEU A 152 0.04 9.01 -10.24
C LEU A 152 1.48 9.24 -10.74
N SER A 153 1.67 10.31 -11.52
CA SER A 153 2.92 10.62 -12.24
C SER A 153 4.19 10.79 -11.37
N LYS A 154 4.03 10.98 -10.05
CA LYS A 154 5.12 11.11 -9.08
C LYS A 154 5.59 9.77 -8.50
N LEU A 155 4.89 8.66 -8.78
CA LEU A 155 5.21 7.36 -8.22
C LEU A 155 6.65 6.95 -8.53
N ARG A 156 7.29 6.44 -7.48
CA ARG A 156 8.62 5.81 -7.51
C ARG A 156 8.53 4.34 -7.13
N TYR A 157 7.57 3.98 -6.29
CA TYR A 157 7.31 2.63 -5.85
C TYR A 157 5.85 2.28 -6.11
N LEU A 158 5.62 1.23 -6.88
CA LEU A 158 4.30 0.67 -7.12
C LEU A 158 4.33 -0.85 -6.94
N ASP A 159 3.61 -1.33 -5.94
CA ASP A 159 3.37 -2.75 -5.73
C ASP A 159 1.88 -3.03 -5.75
N LEU A 160 1.48 -3.84 -6.73
CA LEU A 160 0.13 -4.35 -6.92
C LEU A 160 0.14 -5.88 -7.02
N SER A 161 1.15 -6.52 -6.41
CA SER A 161 1.28 -7.97 -6.40
C SER A 161 0.12 -8.66 -5.68
N GLY A 162 -0.23 -9.86 -6.11
CA GLY A 162 -1.34 -10.63 -5.53
C GLY A 162 -2.74 -10.10 -5.86
N MET A 163 -2.89 -9.02 -6.65
CA MET A 163 -4.21 -8.60 -7.11
C MET A 163 -4.73 -9.48 -8.26
N PHE A 164 -6.06 -9.49 -8.44
CA PHE A 164 -6.75 -10.14 -9.55
C PHE A 164 -7.30 -9.11 -10.54
N LEU A 165 -6.90 -9.20 -11.81
CA LEU A 165 -7.52 -8.39 -12.88
C LEU A 165 -8.73 -9.13 -13.46
N ARG A 166 -9.92 -8.53 -13.32
CA ARG A 166 -11.21 -9.14 -13.73
C ARG A 166 -11.37 -9.19 -15.24
N THR A 167 -10.92 -8.15 -15.95
CA THR A 167 -10.81 -8.27 -17.39
C THR A 167 -9.49 -8.99 -17.69
N PRO A 168 -9.53 -10.16 -18.36
CA PRO A 168 -8.33 -10.70 -18.97
C PRO A 168 -8.00 -9.78 -20.15
N GLY A 169 -7.36 -8.65 -19.88
CA GLY A 169 -6.55 -7.99 -20.89
C GLY A 169 -5.53 -9.04 -21.30
N ILE A 170 -5.64 -9.55 -22.52
CA ILE A 170 -4.72 -10.53 -23.12
C ILE A 170 -3.28 -10.07 -22.82
N GLY A 171 -2.65 -10.66 -21.79
CA GLY A 171 -1.24 -10.52 -21.44
C GLY A 171 -0.60 -9.13 -21.40
N ASN A 172 -1.32 -8.01 -21.40
CA ASN A 172 -0.67 -6.72 -21.64
C ASN A 172 -0.70 -5.83 -20.41
N ILE A 173 0.50 -5.41 -19.98
CA ILE A 173 0.67 -4.29 -19.06
C ILE A 173 0.09 -3.05 -19.78
N PRO A 174 -0.85 -2.29 -19.17
CA PRO A 174 -1.38 -1.10 -19.79
C PRO A 174 -0.26 -0.15 -20.21
N SER A 175 -0.29 0.31 -21.47
CA SER A 175 0.79 1.11 -22.06
C SER A 175 1.08 2.39 -21.26
N HIS A 176 0.08 2.91 -20.54
CA HIS A 176 0.19 4.06 -19.67
C HIS A 176 1.17 3.88 -18.51
N ILE A 177 1.49 2.65 -18.11
CA ILE A 177 2.54 2.40 -17.11
C ILE A 177 3.89 2.93 -17.60
N GLY A 178 4.16 2.88 -18.91
CA GLY A 178 5.35 3.46 -19.52
C GLY A 178 5.48 4.99 -19.32
N ASN A 179 4.40 5.69 -18.97
CA ASN A 179 4.43 7.14 -18.69
C ASN A 179 4.95 7.47 -17.28
N LEU A 180 5.06 6.47 -16.40
CA LEU A 180 5.48 6.65 -15.01
C LEU A 180 7.01 6.71 -14.91
N SER A 181 7.60 7.69 -15.59
CA SER A 181 9.06 7.86 -15.74
C SER A 181 9.86 8.01 -14.44
N ASN A 182 9.18 8.17 -13.30
CA ASN A 182 9.78 8.23 -11.97
C ASN A 182 9.87 6.87 -11.27
N LEU A 183 9.25 5.80 -11.80
CA LEU A 183 9.26 4.47 -11.20
C LEU A 183 10.67 3.91 -11.09
N VAL A 184 10.97 3.43 -9.88
CA VAL A 184 12.19 2.71 -9.50
C VAL A 184 11.85 1.26 -9.16
N TYR A 185 10.69 1.04 -8.53
CA TYR A 185 10.18 -0.27 -8.18
C TYR A 185 8.79 -0.49 -8.78
N LEU A 186 8.63 -1.60 -9.49
CA LEU A 186 7.36 -2.03 -10.07
C LEU A 186 7.12 -3.52 -9.83
N HIS A 187 6.04 -3.88 -9.14
CA HIS A 187 5.61 -5.26 -9.00
C HIS A 187 4.14 -5.39 -9.37
N LEU A 188 3.85 -6.17 -10.42
CA LEU A 188 2.50 -6.33 -10.99
C LEU A 188 2.07 -7.81 -11.03
N GLN A 189 2.65 -8.66 -10.18
CA GLN A 189 2.37 -10.09 -10.22
C GLN A 189 0.90 -10.37 -9.89
N SER A 190 0.09 -10.59 -10.92
CA SER A 190 -1.28 -11.08 -10.78
C SER A 190 -1.29 -12.61 -10.75
N TYR A 191 -2.17 -13.19 -9.94
CA TYR A 191 -2.41 -14.65 -9.92
C TYR A 191 -2.93 -15.20 -11.26
N SER A 192 -3.35 -14.33 -12.18
CA SER A 192 -3.95 -14.72 -13.47
C SER A 192 -3.15 -14.32 -14.72
N MET A 193 -1.94 -13.72 -14.59
CA MET A 193 -1.23 -13.16 -15.76
C MET A 193 0.25 -13.53 -15.87
N PHE A 194 0.64 -14.00 -17.06
CA PHE A 194 1.97 -13.79 -17.61
C PHE A 194 1.89 -12.65 -18.64
N PRO A 195 2.57 -11.52 -18.42
CA PRO A 195 2.55 -10.44 -19.39
C PRO A 195 3.31 -10.87 -20.67
N GLN A 196 2.63 -10.80 -21.82
CA GLN A 196 3.16 -11.11 -23.15
C GLN A 196 3.84 -9.90 -23.80
N ASN A 197 3.34 -8.67 -23.55
CA ASN A 197 3.94 -7.45 -24.06
C ASN A 197 4.50 -6.59 -22.92
N LEU A 198 5.81 -6.38 -22.96
CA LEU A 198 6.56 -5.58 -21.99
C LEU A 198 7.16 -4.32 -22.60
N HIS A 199 6.93 -4.03 -23.88
CA HIS A 199 7.62 -2.95 -24.60
C HIS A 199 7.43 -1.58 -23.95
N CYS A 200 6.28 -1.31 -23.32
CA CYS A 200 6.06 -0.06 -22.59
C CYS A 200 6.98 0.11 -21.38
N LEU A 201 7.55 -0.96 -20.82
CA LEU A 201 8.50 -0.88 -19.71
C LEU A 201 9.86 -0.34 -20.15
N SER A 202 10.18 -0.37 -21.45
CA SER A 202 11.45 0.18 -21.98
C SER A 202 11.58 1.69 -21.74
N SER A 203 10.47 2.42 -21.61
CA SER A 203 10.47 3.85 -21.30
C SER A 203 10.74 4.16 -19.82
N LEU A 204 10.69 3.17 -18.93
CA LEU A 204 10.94 3.32 -17.50
C LEU A 204 12.45 3.35 -17.20
N SER A 205 13.07 4.46 -17.58
CA SER A 205 14.54 4.61 -17.52
C SER A 205 15.16 4.53 -16.11
N LYS A 206 14.36 4.76 -15.06
CA LYS A 206 14.79 4.71 -13.64
C LYS A 206 14.48 3.39 -12.95
N LEU A 207 13.89 2.43 -13.66
CA LEU A 207 13.46 1.17 -13.07
C LEU A 207 14.67 0.31 -12.66
N GLU A 208 14.71 -0.06 -11.39
CA GLU A 208 15.75 -0.88 -10.77
C GLU A 208 15.20 -2.24 -10.34
N HIS A 209 13.92 -2.31 -9.97
CA HIS A 209 13.24 -3.52 -9.54
C HIS A 209 11.97 -3.77 -10.36
N LEU A 210 11.87 -4.95 -10.95
CA LEU A 210 10.72 -5.38 -11.74
C LEU A 210 10.27 -6.79 -11.33
N GLY A 211 9.11 -6.88 -10.69
CA GLY A 211 8.43 -8.12 -10.37
C GLY A 211 7.32 -8.43 -11.38
N LEU A 212 7.45 -9.53 -12.12
CA LEU A 212 6.44 -10.01 -13.08
C LEU A 212 6.31 -11.54 -13.01
N GLY A 213 5.09 -12.06 -12.81
CA GLY A 213 4.76 -13.48 -12.99
C GLY A 213 5.66 -14.45 -12.22
N GLY A 214 5.99 -14.13 -10.96
CA GLY A 214 6.86 -14.97 -10.11
C GLY A 214 8.36 -14.80 -10.36
N ILE A 215 8.77 -13.89 -11.24
CA ILE A 215 10.17 -13.54 -11.47
C ILE A 215 10.41 -12.11 -10.99
N ILE A 216 11.43 -11.95 -10.16
CA ILE A 216 11.90 -10.67 -9.68
C ILE A 216 13.21 -10.38 -10.40
N LEU A 217 13.23 -9.31 -11.19
CA LEU A 217 14.41 -8.82 -11.88
C LEU A 217 14.94 -7.59 -11.14
N GLN A 218 16.18 -7.67 -10.67
CA GLN A 218 16.88 -6.57 -9.98
C GLN A 218 18.04 -6.01 -10.82
N ASN A 219 18.26 -6.57 -12.01
CA ASN A 219 19.34 -6.19 -12.92
C ASN A 219 18.76 -5.58 -14.20
N ARG A 220 19.15 -4.34 -14.51
CA ARG A 220 18.67 -3.63 -15.71
C ARG A 220 19.06 -4.29 -17.02
N THR A 221 20.23 -4.93 -17.09
CA THR A 221 20.62 -5.70 -18.28
C THR A 221 19.69 -6.90 -18.50
N GLU A 222 19.26 -7.55 -17.42
CA GLU A 222 18.33 -8.67 -17.48
C GLU A 222 16.90 -8.22 -17.81
N MET A 223 16.46 -7.10 -17.23
CA MET A 223 15.20 -6.44 -17.59
C MET A 223 15.18 -6.10 -19.09
N ASN A 224 16.21 -5.45 -19.61
CA ASN A 224 16.29 -5.08 -21.02
C ASN A 224 16.29 -6.29 -21.98
N LYS A 225 16.83 -7.44 -21.57
CA LYS A 225 16.80 -8.69 -22.37
C LYS A 225 15.40 -9.30 -22.48
N ARG A 226 14.53 -9.00 -21.51
CA ARG A 226 13.18 -9.57 -21.42
C ARG A 226 12.10 -8.63 -21.94
N VAL A 227 12.38 -7.32 -21.89
CA VAL A 227 11.51 -6.25 -22.37
C VAL A 227 11.62 -6.05 -23.90
N ASN A 228 12.80 -6.26 -24.49
CA ASN A 228 13.08 -6.16 -25.92
C ASN A 228 13.05 -7.54 -26.60
#